data_AF-I8VJX1-F1
#
_entry.id   AF-I8VJX1-F1
#
_cell.length_a   1.000
_cell.length_b   1.000
_cell.length_c   1.000
_cell.angle_alpha   90.00
_cell.angle_beta   90.00
_cell.angle_gamma   90.00
#
_symmetry.space_group_name_H-M   'P 1'
#
loop_
_entity.id
_entity.type
_entity.pdbx_description
1 polymer ?
#
loop_
_entity_poly.entity_id
_entity_poly.type
_entity_poly.pdbx_seq_one_letter_code
_entity_poly.pdbx_strand_id
1 'polypeptide(L)' 'MDDLLKLETETFNKLYTDYRLRFIRFAQTYIPDISIAEDIVMDTLAYYWEHRRDIKNDENILR' A
#
# COMPACT_ATOMS: atom_id res chain seq x y z
N MET A 1 24.92 2.95 3.32
CA MET A 1 23.88 2.20 4.07
C MET A 1 22.72 3.14 4.42
N ASP A 2 23.03 4.32 4.96
CA ASP A 2 22.04 5.36 5.26
C ASP A 2 21.23 5.84 4.03
N ASP A 3 21.91 6.07 2.90
CA ASP A 3 21.24 6.51 1.66
C ASP A 3 20.23 5.51 1.08
N LEU A 4 20.49 4.20 1.26
CA LEU A 4 19.59 3.15 0.76
C LEU A 4 18.32 3.08 1.62
N LEU A 5 18.47 3.16 2.95
CA LEU A 5 17.33 3.19 3.88
C LEU A 5 16.49 4.44 3.65
N LYS A 6 17.14 5.58 3.41
CA LYS A 6 16.48 6.83 3.05
C LYS A 6 15.67 6.71 1.77
N LEU A 7 16.26 6.15 0.71
CA LEU A 7 15.57 5.94 -0.57
C LEU A 7 14.36 5.00 -0.43
N GLU A 8 14.50 3.90 0.32
CA GLU A 8 13.40 2.97 0.59
C GLU A 8 12.25 3.67 1.34
N THR A 9 12.58 4.51 2.32
CA THR A 9 11.61 5.28 3.11
C THR A 9 10.88 6.31 2.25
N GLU A 10 11.61 7.07 1.42
CA GLU A 10 11.02 8.04 0.50
C GLU A 10 10.11 7.37 -0.53
N THR A 11 10.51 6.20 -1.02
CA THR A 11 9.72 5.42 -1.98
C THR A 11 8.42 4.92 -1.35
N PHE A 12 8.48 4.38 -0.13
CA PHE A 12 7.28 3.96 0.60
C PHE A 12 6.35 5.15 0.90
N ASN A 13 6.89 6.28 1.37
CA ASN A 13 6.11 7.47 1.68
C ASN A 13 5.36 7.99 0.45
N LYS A 14 5.99 7.94 -0.72
CA LYS A 14 5.36 8.31 -1.98
C LYS A 14 4.20 7.38 -2.32
N LEU A 15 4.42 6.06 -2.30
CA LEU A 15 3.38 5.05 -2.49
C LEU A 15 2.20 5.29 -1.55
N TYR A 16 2.49 5.44 -0.25
CA TYR A 16 1.48 5.63 0.76
C TYR A 16 0.66 6.91 0.54
N THR A 17 1.34 8.03 0.27
CA THR A 17 0.68 9.33 0.06
C THR A 17 -0.17 9.34 -1.20
N ASP A 18 0.31 8.75 -2.29
CA ASP A 18 -0.36 8.76 -3.60
C ASP A 18 -1.65 7.92 -3.61
N TYR A 19 -1.69 6.81 -2.87
CA TYR A 19 -2.77 5.81 -2.99
C TYR A 19 -3.69 5.69 -1.79
N ARG A 20 -3.22 5.94 -0.56
CA ARG A 20 -3.98 5.67 0.68
C ARG A 20 -5.40 6.27 0.66
N LEU A 21 -5.54 7.56 0.38
CA LEU A 21 -6.87 8.20 0.41
C LEU A 21 -7.84 7.60 -0.63
N ARG A 22 -7.34 7.21 -1.79
CA ARG A 22 -8.16 6.60 -2.86
C ARG A 22 -8.61 5.21 -2.44
N PHE A 23 -7.72 4.44 -1.81
CA PHE A 23 -8.04 3.09 -1.35
C PHE A 23 -8.96 3.09 -0.13
N ILE A 24 -8.84 4.05 0.79
CA ILE A 24 -9.81 4.23 1.90
C ILE A 24 -11.20 4.47 1.32
N ARG A 25 -11.33 5.43 0.39
CA ARG A 25 -12.62 5.72 -0.26
C ARG A 25 -13.19 4.51 -1.00
N PHE A 26 -12.34 3.69 -1.61
CA PHE A 26 -12.75 2.45 -2.26
C PHE A 26 -13.25 1.42 -1.23
N ALA A 27 -12.50 1.18 -0.16
CA ALA A 27 -12.90 0.27 0.92
C ALA A 27 -14.22 0.71 1.58
N GLN A 28 -14.43 2.02 1.74
CA GLN A 28 -15.66 2.60 2.27
C GLN A 28 -16.91 2.32 1.43
N THR A 29 -16.76 1.92 0.16
CA THR A 29 -17.91 1.47 -0.65
C THR A 29 -18.47 0.13 -0.17
N TYR A 30 -17.68 -0.65 0.57
CA TYR A 30 -18.04 -1.95 1.12
C TYR A 30 -18.14 -1.93 2.65
N ILE A 31 -17.40 -1.04 3.31
CA ILE A 31 -17.22 -0.99 4.76
C ILE A 31 -17.68 0.39 5.26
N PRO A 32 -18.87 0.50 5.88
CA PRO A 32 -19.39 1.78 6.34
C PRO A 32 -18.56 2.42 7.46
N ASP A 33 -17.86 1.61 8.25
CA ASP A 33 -16.99 2.09 9.32
C ASP A 33 -15.66 2.60 8.74
N ILE A 34 -15.41 3.90 8.89
CA ILE A 34 -14.19 4.54 8.38
C ILE A 34 -12.93 4.03 9.06
N SER A 35 -12.98 3.72 10.35
CA SER A 35 -11.80 3.23 11.08
C SER A 35 -11.38 1.86 10.54
N ILE A 36 -12.36 0.98 10.33
CA ILE A 36 -12.10 -0.36 9.77
C ILE A 36 -11.60 -0.26 8.32
N ALA A 37 -12.19 0.63 7.52
CA ALA A 37 -11.75 0.86 6.14
C ALA A 37 -10.31 1.43 6.08
N GLU A 38 -9.94 2.30 7.03
CA GLU A 38 -8.58 2.80 7.18
C GLU A 38 -7.61 1.69 7.56
N ASP A 39 -7.89 0.93 8.62
CA ASP A 39 -7.03 -0.16 9.11
C ASP A 39 -6.71 -1.17 8.00
N ILE A 40 -7.73 -1.62 7.26
CA ILE A 40 -7.55 -2.56 6.13
C ILE A 40 -6.62 -1.98 5.06
N VAL A 41 -6.77 -0.70 4.73
CA VAL A 41 -5.93 -0.06 3.70
C VAL A 41 -4.49 0.11 4.17
N MET A 42 -4.29 0.42 5.45
CA MET A 42 -2.93 0.48 6.02
C MET A 42 -2.25 -0.88 5.94
N ASP A 43 -2.92 -1.94 6.41
CA ASP A 43 -2.39 -3.30 6.38
C ASP A 43 -2.10 -3.76 4.95
N THR A 44 -3.00 -3.44 4.01
CA THR A 44 -2.82 -3.80 2.60
C THR A 44 -1.62 -3.09 1.97
N LEU A 45 -1.41 -1.80 2.24
CA LEU A 45 -0.27 -1.04 1.73
C LEU A 45 1.06 -1.52 2.34
N ALA A 46 1.05 -1.86 3.63
CA ALA A 46 2.21 -2.45 4.31
C ALA A 46 2.55 -3.82 3.70
N TYR A 47 1.54 -4.70 3.57
CA TYR A 47 1.71 -6.03 2.99
C TYR A 47 2.25 -5.95 1.55
N TYR A 48 1.67 -5.08 0.71
CA TYR A 48 2.16 -4.85 -0.64
C TYR A 48 3.62 -4.40 -0.63
N TRP A 49 3.98 -3.45 0.24
CA TRP A 49 5.34 -2.95 0.31
C TRP A 49 6.35 -4.05 0.67
N GLU A 50 6.03 -4.88 1.65
CA GLU A 50 6.88 -5.99 2.10
C GLU A 50 7.09 -7.04 0.99
N HIS A 51 6.03 -7.36 0.23
CA HIS A 51 6.03 -8.43 -0.77
C HIS A 51 6.18 -7.92 -2.22
N ARG A 52 6.42 -6.61 -2.43
CA ARG A 52 6.42 -5.99 -3.77
C ARG A 52 7.39 -6.63 -4.77
N ARG A 53 8.48 -7.21 -4.27
CA ARG A 53 9.49 -7.89 -5.10
C ARG A 53 8.97 -9.23 -5.61
N ASP A 54 8.21 -9.94 -4.78
CA ASP A 54 7.62 -11.24 -5.12
C ASP A 54 6.39 -11.06 -6.00
N ILE A 55 5.53 -10.08 -5.67
CA ILE A 55 4.37 -9.68 -6.47
C ILE A 55 4.77 -9.26 -7.89
N LYS A 56 5.88 -8.53 -8.05
CA LYS A 56 6.36 -8.13 -9.38
C LYS A 56 6.78 -9.32 -10.25
N ASN A 57 7.20 -10.42 -9.62
CA ASN A 57 7.58 -11.65 -10.32
C ASN A 57 6.36 -12.53 -10.65
N ASP A 58 5.21 -12.28 -10.02
CA ASP A 58 3.95 -12.96 -10.30
C ASP A 58 3.13 -12.14 -11.31
N GLU A 59 3.40 -12.35 -12.61
CA GLU A 59 2.74 -11.66 -13.72
C GLU A 59 1.21 -11.89 -13.78
N ASN A 60 0.64 -12.78 -12.96
CA ASN A 60 -0.79 -13.10 -12.97
C ASN A 60 -1.70 -12.01 -12.38
N ILE A 61 -1.16 -11.02 -11.64
CA ILE A 61 -1.97 -9.93 -11.05
C ILE A 61 -2.27 -8.82 -12.09
N LEU A 62 -1.58 -8.84 -13.25
CA LEU A 62 -1.76 -7.86 -14.34
C LEU A 62 -2.44 -8.45 -15.59
N ARG A 63 -3.00 -9.67 -15.51
CA ARG A 63 -3.66 -10.34 -16.64
C ARG A 63 -5.17 -10.29 -16.60
#